data_AF-A0A953ULZ6-F1
#
_entry.id   AF-A0A953ULZ6-F1
#
_cell.length_a   1.000
_cell.length_b   1.000
_cell.length_c   1.000
_cell.angle_alpha   90.00
_cell.angle_beta   90.00
_cell.angle_gamma   90.00
#
_symmetry.space_group_name_H-M   'P 1'
#
loop_
_entity.id
_entity.type
_entity.pdbx_description
1 polymer ?
#
loop_
_entity_poly.entity_id
_entity_poly.type
_entity_poly.pdbx_seq_one_letter_code
_entity_poly.pdbx_strand_id
1 'polypeptide(L)'
;MGRLVLIDALSAIALLGVWFFYFARYNRRKGATALHWVEAACSNKGQMLDARWLGVTQLHARFGFSAHWFDNARVTIRLRPRPIPFKWFVSIWYKQKETLTFEADLDCAPAFHLDVFQHRWLSERHSRLSSQPRDWSVSHPGPVVLTTRTRWTQELSPVVNTLMTARGHNLISVRFRSESPHIAATVPLEALADEQAAAGFLSVLRELAAGASASRQ
;
A
#
# COMPACT_ATOMS: atom_id res chain seq x y z
N MET A 1 35.91 -34.20 14.99
CA MET A 1 34.98 -33.49 14.07
C MET A 1 33.68 -33.04 14.75
N GLY A 2 33.00 -33.86 15.56
CA GLY A 2 31.72 -33.45 16.18
C GLY A 2 31.74 -32.20 17.07
N ARG A 3 32.84 -31.96 17.82
CA ARG A 3 32.96 -30.77 18.69
C ARG A 3 33.02 -29.44 17.93
N LEU A 4 33.68 -29.42 16.77
CA LEU A 4 33.76 -28.22 15.92
C LEU A 4 32.41 -27.91 15.30
N VAL A 5 31.73 -28.93 14.75
CA VAL A 5 30.37 -28.81 14.22
C VAL A 5 29.38 -28.28 15.26
N LEU A 6 29.54 -28.67 16.53
CA LEU A 6 28.65 -28.22 17.61
C LEU A 6 28.89 -26.74 17.98
N ILE A 7 30.14 -26.29 17.97
CA ILE A 7 30.50 -24.88 18.17
C ILE A 7 30.01 -24.03 16.98
N ASP A 8 30.18 -24.53 15.76
CA ASP A 8 29.69 -23.87 14.55
C ASP A 8 28.17 -23.77 14.53
N ALA A 9 27.46 -24.83 14.95
CA ALA A 9 26.01 -24.81 15.08
C ALA A 9 25.53 -23.80 16.14
N LEU A 10 26.17 -23.78 17.31
CA LEU A 10 25.82 -22.83 18.38
C LEU A 10 26.08 -21.38 17.96
N SER A 11 27.22 -21.11 17.30
CA SER A 11 27.54 -19.78 16.79
C SER A 11 26.57 -19.34 15.70
N ALA A 12 26.19 -20.24 14.77
CA ALA A 12 25.18 -19.96 13.75
C ALA A 12 23.80 -19.64 14.37
N ILE A 13 23.38 -20.40 15.39
CA ILE A 13 22.12 -20.15 16.11
C ILE A 13 22.17 -18.78 16.81
N ALA A 14 23.28 -18.45 17.47
CA ALA A 14 23.46 -17.15 18.13
C ALA A 14 23.40 -15.99 17.13
N LEU A 15 24.09 -16.11 15.99
CA LEU A 15 24.07 -15.11 14.92
C LEU A 15 22.67 -14.94 14.33
N LEU A 16 21.94 -16.03 14.08
CA LEU A 16 20.56 -16.00 13.60
C LEU A 16 19.62 -15.36 14.64
N GLY A 17 19.83 -15.63 15.92
CA GLY A 17 19.11 -15.00 17.01
C GLY A 17 19.31 -13.48 17.02
N VAL A 18 20.57 -13.04 17.02
CA VAL A 18 20.91 -11.60 16.97
C VAL A 18 20.32 -10.92 15.74
N TRP A 19 20.43 -11.56 14.56
CA TRP A 19 19.81 -11.09 13.32
C TRP A 19 18.30 -10.91 13.49
N PHE A 20 17.60 -11.94 13.96
CA PHE A 20 16.16 -11.92 14.14
C PHE A 20 15.73 -10.77 15.07
N PHE A 21 16.36 -10.63 16.24
CA PHE A 21 16.00 -9.59 17.21
C PHE A 21 16.29 -8.19 16.68
N TYR A 22 17.43 -7.99 16.02
CA TYR A 22 17.79 -6.71 15.42
C TYR A 22 16.77 -6.27 14.37
N PHE A 23 16.44 -7.15 13.41
CA PHE A 23 15.48 -6.83 12.36
C PHE A 23 14.04 -6.76 12.86
N ALA A 24 13.66 -7.54 13.87
CA ALA A 24 12.35 -7.42 14.51
C ALA A 24 12.19 -6.05 15.18
N ARG A 25 13.22 -5.58 15.89
CA ARG A 25 13.23 -4.24 16.50
C ARG A 25 13.21 -3.14 15.45
N TYR A 26 13.98 -3.30 14.37
CA TYR A 26 13.98 -2.36 13.26
C TYR A 26 12.59 -2.26 12.60
N ASN A 27 11.96 -3.39 12.29
CA ASN A 27 10.61 -3.42 11.72
C ASN A 27 9.59 -2.78 12.66
N ARG A 28 9.68 -3.05 13.97
CA ARG A 28 8.81 -2.41 14.96
C ARG A 28 8.97 -0.90 14.99
N ARG A 29 10.21 -0.40 15.00
CA ARG A 29 10.48 1.04 14.93
C ARG A 29 9.94 1.65 13.64
N LYS A 30 10.23 1.03 12.50
CA LYS A 30 9.77 1.53 11.19
C LYS A 30 8.24 1.57 11.08
N GLY A 31 7.56 0.52 11.52
CA GLY A 31 6.09 0.48 11.53
C GLY A 31 5.49 1.49 12.50
N ALA A 32 6.09 1.69 13.68
CA ALA A 32 5.65 2.71 14.63
C ALA A 32 5.82 4.13 14.07
N THR A 33 6.95 4.43 13.43
CA THR A 33 7.16 5.74 12.78
C THR A 33 6.17 5.97 11.65
N ALA A 34 5.93 4.96 10.80
CA ALA A 34 4.93 5.06 9.74
C ALA A 34 3.52 5.26 10.29
N LEU A 35 3.15 4.55 11.36
CA LEU A 35 1.88 4.73 12.03
C LEU A 35 1.76 6.14 12.60
N HIS A 36 2.83 6.66 13.21
CA HIS A 36 2.86 8.00 13.76
C HIS A 36 2.67 9.09 12.68
N TRP A 37 3.24 8.93 11.49
CA TRP A 37 2.99 9.87 10.38
C TRP A 37 1.54 9.85 9.91
N VAL A 38 0.92 8.66 9.86
CA VAL A 38 -0.51 8.52 9.53
C VAL A 38 -1.38 9.13 10.63
N GLU A 39 -1.04 8.87 11.89
CA GLU A 39 -1.72 9.43 13.05
C GLU A 39 -1.59 10.96 13.10
N ALA A 40 -0.40 11.51 12.87
CA ALA A 40 -0.17 12.95 12.79
C ALA A 40 -1.02 13.58 11.68
N ALA A 41 -1.04 12.97 10.49
CA ALA A 41 -1.90 13.41 9.39
C ALA A 41 -3.40 13.29 9.69
N CYS A 42 -3.79 12.38 10.59
CA CYS A 42 -5.17 12.17 11.05
C CYS A 42 -5.53 12.97 12.31
N SER A 43 -4.56 13.54 13.04
CA SER A 43 -4.74 14.10 14.39
C SER A 43 -5.81 15.19 14.47
N ASN A 44 -6.05 15.89 13.37
CA ASN A 44 -7.05 16.95 13.28
C ASN A 44 -8.44 16.45 12.80
N LYS A 45 -8.57 15.17 12.47
CA LYS A 45 -9.73 14.60 11.73
C LYS A 45 -10.26 13.28 12.30
N GLY A 46 -9.48 12.56 13.10
CA GLY A 46 -9.85 11.28 13.68
C GLY A 46 -8.96 10.87 14.84
N GLN A 47 -9.44 9.93 15.65
CA GLN A 47 -8.71 9.36 16.78
C GLN A 47 -8.27 7.93 16.45
N MET A 48 -7.05 7.57 16.83
CA MET A 48 -6.61 6.18 16.77
C MET A 48 -7.31 5.37 17.87
N LEU A 49 -8.09 4.37 17.49
CA LEU A 49 -8.87 3.56 18.43
C LEU A 49 -8.04 2.40 18.98
N ASP A 50 -7.30 1.72 18.10
CA ASP A 50 -6.51 0.54 18.46
C ASP A 50 -5.36 0.33 17.46
N ALA A 51 -4.21 -0.14 17.95
CA ALA A 51 -3.08 -0.52 17.12
C ALA A 51 -2.53 -1.88 17.59
N ARG A 52 -2.69 -2.89 16.74
CA ARG A 52 -2.30 -4.27 16.99
C ARG A 52 -1.28 -4.76 15.98
N TRP A 53 -0.21 -5.37 16.49
CA TRP A 53 0.76 -6.07 15.65
C TRP A 53 0.26 -7.48 15.33
N LEU A 54 0.10 -7.79 14.04
CA LEU A 54 -0.12 -9.16 13.57
C LEU A 54 1.23 -9.76 13.13
N GLY A 55 1.90 -10.40 14.08
CA GLY A 55 3.23 -10.97 13.86
C GLY A 55 4.34 -9.90 13.82
N VAL A 56 5.41 -10.18 13.06
CA VAL A 56 6.63 -9.37 13.04
C VAL A 56 6.68 -8.39 11.84
N THR A 57 5.73 -8.51 10.93
CA THR A 57 5.75 -7.83 9.63
C THR A 57 4.49 -7.05 9.32
N GLN A 58 3.42 -7.23 10.08
CA GLN A 58 2.14 -6.60 9.78
C GLN A 58 1.63 -5.84 11.00
N LEU A 59 1.31 -4.57 10.80
CA LEU A 59 0.75 -3.69 11.81
C LEU A 59 -0.65 -3.29 11.34
N HIS A 60 -1.64 -3.50 12.19
CA HIS A 60 -3.02 -3.08 11.97
C HIS A 60 -3.36 -1.98 12.94
N ALA A 61 -3.77 -0.84 12.42
CA ALA A 61 -4.36 0.23 13.20
C ALA A 61 -5.81 0.46 12.77
N ARG A 62 -6.66 0.74 13.74
CA ARG A 62 -8.04 1.16 13.55
C ARG A 62 -8.14 2.63 13.90
N PHE A 63 -8.73 3.40 12.99
CA PHE A 63 -8.96 4.83 13.14
C PHE A 63 -10.47 5.08 13.19
N GLY A 64 -10.90 5.86 14.17
CA GLY A 64 -12.26 6.40 14.22
C GLY A 64 -12.24 7.80 13.65
N PHE A 65 -12.91 8.00 12.52
CA PHE A 65 -13.16 9.34 11.98
C PHE A 65 -14.53 9.85 12.45
N SER A 66 -14.76 11.15 12.35
CA SER A 66 -16.09 11.72 12.65
C SER A 66 -17.14 11.16 11.67
N ALA A 67 -18.41 11.19 12.09
CA ALA A 67 -19.55 10.43 11.54
C ALA A 67 -19.98 10.72 10.08
N HIS A 68 -19.11 11.27 9.22
CA HIS A 68 -19.41 11.63 7.83
C HIS A 68 -18.20 11.44 6.89
N TRP A 69 -17.11 10.85 7.37
CA TRP A 69 -15.86 10.74 6.63
C TRP A 69 -15.60 9.30 6.21
N PHE A 70 -15.45 8.41 7.19
CA PHE A 70 -15.21 6.99 6.99
C PHE A 70 -15.68 6.25 8.24
N ASP A 71 -16.51 5.23 8.06
CA ASP A 71 -16.79 4.27 9.12
C ASP A 71 -15.73 3.15 9.11
N ASN A 72 -15.43 2.59 10.28
CA ASN A 72 -14.51 1.46 10.46
C ASN A 72 -13.16 1.55 9.71
N ALA A 73 -12.54 2.72 9.66
CA ALA A 73 -11.28 2.89 8.94
C ALA A 73 -10.15 2.05 9.58
N ARG A 74 -9.46 1.29 8.74
CA ARG A 74 -8.40 0.37 9.11
C ARG A 74 -7.19 0.58 8.22
N VAL A 75 -6.06 0.81 8.85
CA VAL A 75 -4.77 0.92 8.19
C VAL A 75 -3.98 -0.35 8.46
N THR A 76 -3.59 -1.03 7.39
CA THR A 76 -2.76 -2.22 7.45
C THR A 76 -1.41 -1.91 6.81
N ILE A 77 -0.37 -1.85 7.63
CA ILE A 77 1.01 -1.66 7.16
C ILE A 77 1.65 -3.04 7.04
N ARG A 78 2.13 -3.38 5.84
CA ARG A 78 2.87 -4.61 5.54
C ARG A 78 4.33 -4.28 5.26
N LEU A 79 5.18 -4.69 6.19
CA LEU A 79 6.63 -4.58 6.12
C LEU A 79 7.25 -5.84 5.53
N ARG A 80 8.46 -5.71 4.98
CA ARG A 80 9.22 -6.86 4.48
C ARG A 80 9.56 -7.84 5.61
N PRO A 81 9.56 -9.17 5.35
CA PRO A 81 9.96 -10.18 6.31
C PRO A 81 11.48 -10.26 6.50
N ARG A 82 12.10 -9.16 6.93
CA ARG A 82 13.54 -9.04 7.24
C ARG A 82 14.05 -9.99 8.36
N PRO A 83 13.26 -10.29 9.41
CA PRO A 83 13.72 -11.16 10.49
C PRO A 83 13.94 -12.63 10.06
N ILE A 84 13.32 -13.06 8.96
CA ILE A 84 13.42 -14.44 8.47
C ILE A 84 14.34 -14.41 7.23
N PRO A 85 15.61 -14.81 7.33
CA PRO A 85 16.63 -14.56 6.30
C PRO A 85 16.26 -15.16 4.94
N PHE A 86 15.70 -16.38 4.92
CA PHE A 86 15.25 -17.01 3.68
C PHE A 86 14.10 -16.22 3.02
N LYS A 87 13.08 -15.83 3.79
CA LYS A 87 11.97 -15.02 3.28
C LYS A 87 12.41 -13.61 2.87
N TRP A 88 13.38 -13.03 3.59
CA TRP A 88 13.98 -11.75 3.24
C TRP A 88 14.70 -11.81 1.90
N PHE A 89 15.52 -12.85 1.69
CA PHE A 89 16.24 -13.05 0.43
C PHE A 89 15.26 -13.23 -0.75
N VAL A 90 14.25 -14.08 -0.57
CA VAL A 90 13.15 -14.23 -1.55
C VAL A 90 12.45 -12.88 -1.80
N SER A 91 12.15 -12.12 -0.75
CA SER A 91 11.49 -10.81 -0.85
C SER A 91 12.33 -9.78 -1.62
N ILE A 92 13.67 -9.80 -1.45
CA ILE A 92 14.60 -8.99 -2.24
C ILE A 92 14.58 -9.42 -3.70
N TRP A 93 14.64 -10.72 -3.97
CA TRP A 93 14.61 -11.26 -5.33
C TRP A 93 13.34 -10.85 -6.07
N TYR A 94 12.18 -10.93 -5.40
CA TYR A 94 10.89 -10.50 -5.93
C TYR A 94 10.64 -8.99 -5.82
N LYS A 95 11.62 -8.19 -5.35
CA LYS A 95 11.54 -6.74 -5.16
C LYS A 95 10.24 -6.29 -4.46
N GLN A 96 9.74 -7.07 -3.50
CA GLN A 96 8.46 -6.76 -2.84
C GLN A 96 8.56 -5.41 -2.15
N LYS A 97 7.66 -4.47 -2.44
CA LYS A 97 7.65 -3.17 -1.75
C LYS A 97 6.92 -3.28 -0.41
N GLU A 98 7.33 -2.47 0.55
CA GLU A 98 6.55 -2.29 1.78
C GLU A 98 5.32 -1.48 1.43
N THR A 99 4.15 -1.89 1.91
CA THR A 99 2.88 -1.26 1.50
C THR A 99 2.07 -0.86 2.71
N LEU A 100 1.31 0.22 2.54
CA LEU A 100 0.25 0.63 3.45
C LEU A 100 -1.07 0.46 2.70
N THR A 101 -1.96 -0.33 3.28
CA THR A 101 -3.33 -0.53 2.78
C THR A 101 -4.29 0.19 3.72
N PHE A 102 -4.96 1.22 3.21
CA PHE A 102 -6.05 1.90 3.88
C PHE A 102 -7.37 1.25 3.43
N GLU A 103 -8.10 0.69 4.40
CA GLU A 103 -9.43 0.11 4.23
C GLU A 103 -10.42 0.99 4.98
N ALA A 104 -11.57 1.31 4.41
CA ALA A 104 -12.61 2.03 5.11
C ALA A 104 -14.00 1.68 4.56
N ASP A 105 -15.00 1.87 5.40
CA ASP A 105 -16.39 1.80 5.00
C ASP A 105 -16.89 3.22 4.70
N LEU A 106 -17.54 3.35 3.54
CA LEU A 106 -18.22 4.57 3.12
C LEU A 106 -19.65 4.56 3.68
N ASP A 107 -20.16 5.72 4.08
CA ASP A 107 -21.56 5.90 4.55
C ASP A 107 -22.58 5.38 3.52
N CYS A 108 -22.25 5.52 2.23
CA CYS A 108 -22.97 4.93 1.12
C CYS A 108 -22.12 3.86 0.44
N ALA A 109 -22.53 2.60 0.55
CA ALA A 109 -21.88 1.51 -0.17
C ALA A 109 -21.92 1.75 -1.69
N PRO A 110 -20.78 1.69 -2.40
CA PRO A 110 -20.78 1.82 -3.86
C PRO A 110 -21.43 0.58 -4.47
N ALA A 111 -22.37 0.76 -5.40
CA ALA A 111 -23.08 -0.34 -6.07
C ALA A 111 -22.24 -1.01 -7.18
N PHE A 112 -20.93 -0.80 -7.20
CA PHE A 112 -20.02 -1.23 -8.25
C PHE A 112 -18.73 -1.82 -7.68
N HIS A 113 -18.14 -2.75 -8.43
CA HIS A 113 -16.83 -3.30 -8.14
C HIS A 113 -15.83 -2.66 -9.12
N LEU A 114 -14.89 -1.88 -8.59
CA LEU A 114 -13.87 -1.20 -9.37
C LEU A 114 -12.50 -1.55 -8.81
N ASP A 115 -11.70 -2.28 -9.58
CA ASP A 115 -10.31 -2.50 -9.25
C ASP A 115 -9.45 -1.70 -10.23
N VAL A 116 -8.80 -0.67 -9.70
CA VAL A 116 -7.83 0.13 -10.44
C VAL A 116 -6.43 -0.29 -10.02
N PHE A 117 -5.67 -0.80 -10.98
CA PHE A 117 -4.27 -1.14 -10.79
C PHE A 117 -3.40 -0.18 -11.58
N GLN A 118 -2.39 0.39 -10.92
CA GLN A 118 -1.34 1.09 -11.64
C GLN A 118 -0.36 0.05 -12.17
N HIS A 119 -0.56 -0.34 -13.43
CA HIS A 119 0.31 -1.31 -14.07
C HIS A 119 1.55 -0.61 -14.64
N ARG A 120 2.58 -0.45 -13.80
CA ARG A 120 3.91 -0.06 -14.28
C ARG A 120 4.56 -1.30 -14.92
N TRP A 121 4.25 -1.56 -16.19
CA TRP A 121 5.05 -2.51 -16.96
C TRP A 121 6.50 -2.05 -16.89
N LEU A 122 7.38 -2.95 -16.45
CA LEU A 122 8.82 -2.78 -16.53
C LEU A 122 9.20 -2.74 -18.01
N SER A 123 9.05 -1.58 -18.65
CA SER A 123 9.75 -1.27 -19.90
C SER A 123 11.16 -0.81 -19.57
N GLU A 124 11.91 -1.67 -18.88
CA GLU A 124 13.32 -1.45 -18.63
C GLU A 124 14.08 -2.77 -18.80
N ARG A 125 13.94 -3.32 -20.01
CA ARG A 125 15.11 -3.91 -20.64
C ARG A 125 15.65 -2.85 -21.57
N HIS A 126 16.61 -2.08 -21.07
CA HIS A 126 17.55 -1.39 -21.94
C HIS A 126 18.35 -2.48 -22.66
N SER A 127 17.74 -3.12 -23.67
CA SER A 127 18.47 -3.93 -24.60
C SER A 127 19.39 -2.97 -25.32
N ARG A 128 20.69 -3.08 -25.02
CA ARG A 128 21.79 -2.50 -25.81
C ARG A 128 21.83 -3.16 -27.19
N LEU A 129 20.71 -3.16 -27.91
CA LEU A 129 20.55 -3.73 -29.23
C LEU A 129 20.14 -2.61 -30.18
N SER A 130 21.07 -2.36 -31.09
CA SER A 130 21.01 -1.56 -32.32
C SER A 130 20.76 -0.05 -32.17
N SER A 131 21.85 0.68 -32.41
CA SER A 131 21.90 2.06 -32.89
C SER A 131 21.29 2.18 -34.30
N GLN A 132 19.98 2.01 -34.42
CA GLN A 132 19.21 2.43 -35.61
C GLN A 132 18.06 3.33 -35.17
N PRO A 133 17.80 4.44 -35.89
CA PRO A 133 16.68 5.32 -35.63
C PRO A 133 15.42 4.59 -36.09
N ARG A 134 14.79 3.88 -35.16
CA ARG A 134 13.50 3.23 -35.37
C ARG A 134 12.48 4.05 -34.58
N ASP A 135 11.48 4.57 -35.27
CA ASP A 135 10.36 5.36 -34.73
C ASP A 135 9.48 4.50 -33.81
N TRP A 136 10.00 4.17 -32.62
CA TRP A 136 9.20 3.55 -31.58
C TRP A 136 8.42 4.65 -30.85
N SER A 137 7.10 4.69 -31.05
CA SER A 137 6.22 5.47 -30.20
C SER A 137 6.05 4.75 -28.86
N VAL A 138 6.85 5.16 -27.88
CA VAL A 138 6.74 4.65 -26.51
C VAL A 138 5.48 5.24 -25.88
N SER A 139 4.38 4.51 -25.98
CA SER A 139 3.15 4.83 -25.25
C SER A 139 3.27 4.34 -23.81
N HIS A 140 3.00 5.22 -22.85
CA HIS A 140 2.93 4.87 -21.44
C HIS A 140 1.46 4.54 -21.11
N PRO A 141 1.08 3.25 -21.06
CA PRO A 141 -0.31 2.89 -20.82
C PRO A 141 -0.79 3.46 -19.48
N GLY A 142 -2.03 3.93 -19.47
CA GLY A 142 -2.66 4.48 -18.27
C GLY A 142 -3.05 3.42 -17.24
N PRO A 143 -3.70 3.81 -16.13
CA PRO A 143 -4.20 2.87 -15.15
C PRO A 143 -5.14 1.87 -15.81
N VAL A 144 -5.01 0.60 -15.45
CA VAL A 144 -5.91 -0.45 -15.91
C VAL A 144 -7.10 -0.46 -14.97
N VAL A 145 -8.28 -0.21 -15.53
CA VAL A 145 -9.54 -0.19 -14.80
C VAL A 145 -10.30 -1.48 -15.12
N LEU A 146 -10.49 -2.32 -14.12
CA LEU A 146 -11.33 -3.51 -14.23
C LEU A 146 -12.66 -3.22 -13.52
N THR A 147 -13.75 -3.27 -14.27
CA THR A 147 -15.10 -3.02 -13.77
C THR A 147 -16.06 -4.09 -14.26
N THR A 148 -17.05 -4.41 -13.44
CA THR A 148 -18.13 -5.36 -13.77
C THR A 148 -19.28 -4.71 -14.53
N ARG A 149 -19.27 -3.38 -14.73
CA ARG A 149 -20.36 -2.61 -15.38
C ARG A 149 -20.08 -2.35 -16.85
N THR A 150 -21.12 -2.43 -17.68
CA THR A 150 -21.05 -2.18 -19.14
C THR A 150 -21.08 -0.69 -19.51
N ARG A 151 -21.70 0.17 -18.70
CA ARG A 151 -21.77 1.64 -18.89
C ARG A 151 -20.77 2.40 -18.01
N TRP A 152 -19.50 2.09 -18.16
CA TRP A 152 -18.43 2.61 -17.30
C TRP A 152 -18.09 4.10 -17.54
N THR A 153 -18.29 4.62 -18.74
CA THR A 153 -17.80 5.95 -19.15
C THR A 153 -18.50 7.12 -18.48
N GLN A 154 -19.76 7.01 -18.09
CA GLN A 154 -20.52 8.14 -17.51
C GLN A 154 -20.42 8.18 -15.98
N GLU A 155 -20.52 7.03 -15.31
CA GLU A 155 -20.53 6.94 -13.84
C GLU A 155 -19.11 6.99 -13.22
N LEU A 156 -18.11 6.42 -13.91
CA LEU A 156 -16.75 6.30 -13.36
C LEU A 156 -15.79 7.38 -13.85
N SER A 157 -16.19 8.22 -14.81
CA SER A 157 -15.35 9.33 -15.30
C SER A 157 -14.79 10.23 -14.20
N PRO A 158 -15.56 10.70 -13.21
CA PRO A 158 -15.00 11.54 -12.14
C PRO A 158 -13.99 10.76 -11.29
N VAL A 159 -14.28 9.51 -10.91
CA VAL A 159 -13.35 8.66 -10.13
C VAL A 159 -12.06 8.38 -10.89
N VAL A 160 -12.17 8.04 -12.18
CA VAL A 160 -11.03 7.78 -13.06
C VAL A 160 -10.24 9.08 -13.29
N ASN A 161 -10.90 10.21 -13.48
CA ASN A 161 -10.20 11.50 -13.64
C ASN A 161 -9.45 11.87 -12.36
N THR A 162 -10.07 11.75 -11.18
CA THR A 162 -9.40 11.95 -9.90
C THR A 162 -8.23 10.97 -9.71
N LEU A 163 -8.36 9.70 -10.12
CA LEU A 163 -7.26 8.73 -10.13
C LEU A 163 -6.13 9.14 -11.10
N MET A 164 -6.49 9.70 -12.25
CA MET A 164 -5.55 10.19 -13.26
C MET A 164 -4.80 11.42 -12.76
N THR A 165 -5.47 12.32 -12.04
CA THR A 165 -4.85 13.48 -11.37
C THR A 165 -4.02 13.06 -10.15
N ALA A 166 -4.48 12.06 -9.40
CA ALA A 166 -3.80 11.51 -8.23
C ALA A 166 -2.56 10.65 -8.56
N ARG A 167 -2.20 10.50 -9.84
CA ARG A 167 -0.99 9.79 -10.30
C ARG A 167 0.30 10.25 -9.59
N GLY A 168 0.34 11.48 -9.07
CA GLY A 168 1.46 12.01 -8.29
C GLY A 168 1.71 11.30 -6.95
N HIS A 169 0.71 10.62 -6.37
CA HIS A 169 0.77 10.05 -5.02
C HIS A 169 1.12 8.55 -4.98
N ASN A 170 1.63 7.96 -6.08
CA ASN A 170 2.12 6.58 -6.16
C ASN A 170 1.13 5.51 -5.64
N LEU A 171 -0.15 5.59 -6.01
CA LEU A 171 -1.15 4.57 -5.69
C LEU A 171 -0.88 3.27 -6.45
N ILE A 172 -0.67 2.15 -5.74
CA ILE A 172 -0.42 0.83 -6.34
C ILE A 172 -1.73 0.23 -6.84
N SER A 173 -2.74 0.26 -5.98
CA SER A 173 -4.06 -0.26 -6.30
C SER A 173 -5.14 0.44 -5.49
N VAL A 174 -6.26 0.75 -6.12
CA VAL A 174 -7.47 1.24 -5.45
C VAL A 174 -8.59 0.28 -5.81
N ARG A 175 -9.27 -0.24 -4.79
CA ARG A 175 -10.36 -1.20 -4.94
C ARG A 175 -11.61 -0.64 -4.29
N PHE A 176 -12.73 -0.68 -5.00
CA PHE A 176 -14.05 -0.35 -4.49
C PHE A 176 -14.92 -1.60 -4.54
N ARG A 177 -15.62 -1.88 -3.44
CA ARG A 177 -16.50 -3.05 -3.30
C ARG A 177 -17.83 -2.63 -2.66
N SER A 178 -18.89 -3.36 -3.00
CA SER A 178 -20.22 -3.19 -2.41
C SER A 178 -20.35 -3.80 -1.02
N GLU A 179 -19.45 -4.71 -0.65
CA GLU A 179 -19.37 -5.33 0.67
C GLU A 179 -18.23 -4.69 1.47
N SER A 180 -18.39 -4.56 2.79
CA SER A 180 -17.33 -4.06 3.68
C SER A 180 -16.07 -4.94 3.57
N PRO A 181 -14.86 -4.36 3.36
CA PRO A 181 -14.55 -2.93 3.29
C PRO A 181 -14.91 -2.28 1.94
N HIS A 182 -15.65 -1.16 1.96
CA HIS A 182 -16.14 -0.49 0.75
C HIS A 182 -15.04 0.12 -0.12
N ILE A 183 -13.99 0.68 0.50
CA ILE A 183 -12.82 1.22 -0.20
C ILE A 183 -11.54 0.59 0.37
N ALA A 184 -10.63 0.18 -0.51
CA ALA A 184 -9.31 -0.32 -0.16
C ALA A 184 -8.24 0.26 -1.08
N ALA A 185 -7.42 1.17 -0.58
CA ALA A 185 -6.33 1.78 -1.31
C ALA A 185 -4.97 1.32 -0.77
N THR A 186 -4.08 0.91 -1.66
CA THR A 186 -2.73 0.46 -1.32
C THR A 186 -1.69 1.38 -1.93
N VAL A 187 -0.78 1.88 -1.09
CA VAL A 187 0.34 2.75 -1.46
C VAL A 187 1.66 2.14 -0.98
N PRO A 188 2.80 2.43 -1.63
CA PRO A 188 4.09 2.05 -1.11
C PRO A 188 4.37 2.89 0.14
N LEU A 189 4.94 2.25 1.16
CA LEU A 189 5.27 2.93 2.42
C LEU A 189 6.25 4.09 2.21
N GLU A 190 7.09 4.01 1.17
CA GLU A 190 8.03 5.05 0.76
C GLU A 190 7.34 6.34 0.31
N ALA A 191 6.09 6.27 -0.18
CA ALA A 191 5.33 7.46 -0.57
C ALA A 191 4.72 8.20 0.63
N LEU A 192 4.74 7.58 1.82
CA LEU A 192 4.23 8.15 3.08
C LEU A 192 5.37 8.52 4.03
N ALA A 193 6.55 8.81 3.49
CA ALA A 193 7.74 9.13 4.28
C ALA A 193 7.69 10.49 4.99
N ASP A 194 6.65 11.30 4.72
CA ASP A 194 6.45 12.62 5.29
C ASP A 194 5.00 12.84 5.71
N GLU A 195 4.79 13.67 6.73
CA GLU A 195 3.46 14.03 7.26
C GLU A 195 2.61 14.72 6.19
N GLN A 196 3.22 15.60 5.38
CA GLN A 196 2.54 16.27 4.28
C GLN A 196 2.10 15.29 3.19
N ALA A 197 2.94 14.29 2.90
CA ALA A 197 2.60 13.25 1.93
C ALA A 197 1.46 12.35 2.42
N ALA A 198 1.43 12.04 3.72
CA ALA A 198 0.33 11.32 4.35
C ALA A 198 -0.98 12.13 4.34
N ALA A 199 -0.92 13.44 4.63
CA ALA A 199 -2.07 14.33 4.57
C ALA A 199 -2.62 14.46 3.13
N GLY A 200 -1.74 14.58 2.14
CA GLY A 200 -2.10 14.61 0.71
C GLY A 200 -2.71 13.30 0.22
N PHE A 201 -2.22 12.16 0.70
CA PHE A 201 -2.84 10.87 0.42
C PHE A 201 -4.27 10.78 0.97
N LEU A 202 -4.50 11.24 2.20
CA LEU A 202 -5.85 11.26 2.79
C LEU A 202 -6.80 12.21 2.06
N SER A 203 -6.32 13.36 1.56
CA SER A 203 -7.16 14.26 0.76
C SER A 203 -7.56 13.64 -0.58
N VAL A 204 -6.65 12.92 -1.22
CA VAL A 204 -6.94 12.15 -2.44
C VAL A 204 -7.95 11.04 -2.16
N LEU A 205 -7.79 10.28 -1.08
CA LEU A 205 -8.76 9.25 -0.70
C LEU A 205 -10.15 9.82 -0.49
N ARG A 206 -10.24 11.01 0.10
CA ARG A 206 -11.51 11.72 0.28
C ARG A 206 -12.13 12.11 -1.06
N GLU A 207 -11.36 12.67 -1.99
CA GLU A 207 -11.87 13.03 -3.32
C GLU A 207 -12.33 11.79 -4.09
N LEU A 208 -11.62 10.68 -3.96
CA LEU A 208 -12.02 9.39 -4.52
C LEU A 208 -13.31 8.85 -3.90
N ALA A 209 -13.44 8.94 -2.57
CA ALA A 209 -14.64 8.54 -1.84
C ALA A 209 -15.86 9.40 -2.22
N ALA A 210 -15.68 10.73 -2.32
CA ALA A 210 -16.71 11.66 -2.74
C ALA A 210 -17.15 11.39 -4.19
N GLY A 211 -16.21 11.17 -5.10
CA GLY A 211 -16.50 10.82 -6.50
C GLY A 211 -17.25 9.49 -6.64
N ALA A 212 -16.89 8.48 -5.84
CA ALA A 212 -17.58 7.20 -5.83
C ALA A 212 -19.02 7.31 -5.29
N SER A 213 -19.23 8.13 -4.26
CA SER A 213 -20.56 8.36 -3.65
C SER A 213 -21.48 9.19 -4.55
N ALA A 214 -20.93 10.19 -5.26
CA ALA A 214 -21.68 11.05 -6.16
C ALA A 214 -22.20 10.33 -7.42
N SER A 215 -21.56 9.24 -7.86
CA SER A 215 -22.00 8.46 -9.02
C SER A 215 -23.39 7.80 -8.90
N ARG A 216 -24.06 7.94 -7.75
CA ARG A 216 -25.39 7.40 -7.46
C ARG A 216 -26.52 8.42 -7.63
N GLN A 217 -26.22 9.72 -7.72
CA GLN A 217 -27.21 10.79 -7.97
C GLN A 217 -27.39 11.03 -9.47
#